data_AF-A0AAE4A267-F1
#
_entry.id   AF-A0AAE4A267-F1
#
_cell.length_a   1.000
_cell.length_b   1.000
_cell.length_c   1.000
_cell.angle_alpha   90.00
_cell.angle_beta   90.00
_cell.angle_gamma   90.00
#
_symmetry.space_group_name_H-M   'P 1'
#
loop_
_entity.id
_entity.type
_entity.pdbx_description
1 polymer ?
#
loop_
_entity_poly.entity_id
_entity_poly.type
_entity_poly.pdbx_seq_one_letter_code
_entity_poly.pdbx_strand_id
1 'polypeptide(L)' 'MPGDARCCLSSARIAARRAARAGAGRLLLTHLMPGTDPTAALATATATAEFTGSVDVAGAGRTLDLA' A
#
# COMPACT_ATOMS: atom_id res chain seq x y z
N MET A 1 3.70 2.57 -20.42
CA MET A 1 2.70 1.82 -19.63
C MET A 1 1.49 1.53 -20.51
N PRO A 2 0.99 0.29 -20.54
CA PRO A 2 -0.29 -0.04 -21.18
C PRO A 2 -1.41 0.85 -20.63
N GLY A 3 -2.30 1.34 -21.50
CA GLY A 3 -3.32 2.34 -21.14
C GLY A 3 -4.46 1.79 -20.28
N ASP A 4 -4.75 0.50 -20.42
CA ASP A 4 -5.77 -0.27 -19.71
C ASP A 4 -5.49 -0.41 -18.20
N ALA A 5 -4.22 -0.50 -17.80
CA ALA A 5 -3.85 -0.65 -16.39
C ALA A 5 -4.16 0.60 -15.54
N ARG A 6 -4.27 1.79 -16.15
CA ARG A 6 -4.41 3.07 -15.41
C ARG A 6 -5.65 3.13 -14.53
N CYS A 7 -6.77 2.56 -14.98
CA CYS A 7 -8.02 2.55 -14.21
C CYS A 7 -7.93 1.69 -12.94
N CYS A 8 -6.99 0.74 -12.90
CA CYS A 8 -6.81 -0.18 -11.79
C CYS A 8 -5.72 0.25 -10.81
N LEU A 9 -4.92 1.28 -11.16
CA LEU A 9 -3.85 1.77 -10.29
C LEU A 9 -4.40 2.66 -9.18
N SER A 10 -3.81 2.52 -8.00
CA SER A 10 -4.01 3.47 -6.89
C SER A 10 -2.66 3.89 -6.33
N SER A 11 -2.59 5.11 -5.80
CA SER A 11 -1.39 5.56 -5.09
C SER A 11 -1.35 4.97 -3.67
N ALA A 12 -0.16 4.89 -3.09
CA ALA A 12 0.02 4.42 -1.70
C ALA A 12 -0.85 5.22 -0.69
N ARG A 13 -1.00 6.53 -0.91
CA ARG A 13 -1.89 7.40 -0.11
C ARG A 13 -3.37 7.00 -0.23
N ILE A 14 -3.83 6.70 -1.45
CA ILE A 14 -5.22 6.27 -1.69
C ILE A 14 -5.46 4.90 -1.03
N ALA A 15 -4.51 3.98 -1.13
CA ALA A 15 -4.59 2.69 -0.46
C ALA A 15 -4.71 2.84 1.08
N ALA A 16 -3.88 3.70 1.70
CA ALA A 16 -3.95 4.00 3.13
C ALA A 16 -5.30 4.60 3.55
N ARG A 17 -5.83 5.58 2.79
CA ARG A 17 -7.17 6.13 3.05
C ARG A 17 -8.27 5.08 3.00
N ARG A 18 -8.18 4.12 2.06
CA ARG A 18 -9.14 3.02 1.95
C ARG A 18 -9.03 2.06 3.13
N ALA A 19 -7.81 1.71 3.53
CA ALA A 19 -7.56 0.86 4.70
C ALA A 19 -8.13 1.49 5.98
N ALA A 20 -7.94 2.79 6.17
CA ALA A 20 -8.53 3.55 7.28
C ALA A 20 -10.07 3.48 7.29
N ARG A 21 -10.69 3.74 6.13
CA ARG A 21 -12.16 3.67 5.99
C ARG A 21 -12.71 2.27 6.24
N ALA A 22 -11.92 1.23 5.94
CA ALA A 22 -12.29 -0.16 6.19
C ALA A 22 -12.05 -0.59 7.65
N GLY A 23 -11.44 0.25 8.49
CA GLY A 23 -11.08 -0.12 9.86
C GLY A 23 -9.99 -1.20 9.94
N ALA A 24 -9.13 -1.29 8.93
CA ALA A 24 -8.06 -2.29 8.91
C ALA A 24 -6.98 -2.01 9.96
N GLY A 25 -6.49 -3.05 10.64
CA GLY A 25 -5.35 -2.93 11.57
C GLY A 25 -3.98 -2.91 10.89
N ARG A 26 -3.88 -3.45 9.66
CA ARG A 26 -2.64 -3.51 8.87
C ARG A 26 -2.93 -3.31 7.38
N LEU A 27 -2.01 -2.64 6.69
CA LEU A 27 -2.01 -2.45 5.24
C LEU A 27 -0.74 -3.07 4.63
N LEU A 28 -0.91 -4.04 3.74
CA LEU A 28 0.17 -4.58 2.91
C LEU A 28 0.04 -4.04 1.48
N LEU A 29 0.96 -3.16 1.07
CA LEU A 29 1.04 -2.65 -0.29
C LEU A 29 1.58 -3.73 -1.23
N THR A 30 0.90 -3.95 -2.36
CA THR A 30 1.30 -4.91 -3.39
C THR A 30 1.14 -4.30 -4.79
N HIS A 31 1.57 -5.01 -5.83
CA HIS A 31 1.49 -4.59 -7.23
C HIS A 31 2.09 -3.20 -7.46
N LEU A 32 3.25 -2.93 -6.86
CA LEU A 32 3.99 -1.71 -7.15
C LEU A 32 4.40 -1.71 -8.62
N MET A 33 4.24 -0.56 -9.28
CA MET A 33 4.67 -0.40 -10.67
C MET A 33 6.18 -0.61 -10.77
N PRO A 34 6.68 -1.31 -11.81
CA PRO A 34 8.10 -1.45 -12.04
C PRO A 34 8.82 -0.09 -12.00
N GLY A 35 9.91 -0.03 -11.23
CA GLY A 35 10.68 1.20 -10.98
C GLY A 35 10.16 2.09 -9.84
N THR A 36 9.03 1.74 -9.20
CA THR A 36 8.60 2.41 -7.95
C THR A 36 9.52 2.00 -6.82
N ASP A 37 10.07 2.96 -6.09
CA ASP A 37 10.80 2.70 -4.85
C ASP A 37 9.83 2.19 -3.76
N PRO A 38 9.98 0.93 -3.29
CA PRO A 38 9.15 0.38 -2.23
C PRO A 38 9.18 1.21 -0.94
N THR A 39 10.32 1.81 -0.63
CA THR A 39 10.54 2.60 0.59
C THR A 39 9.75 3.90 0.54
N ALA A 40 9.77 4.59 -0.61
CA ALA A 40 8.95 5.78 -0.84
C ALA A 40 7.44 5.46 -0.82
N ALA A 41 7.03 4.31 -1.37
CA ALA A 41 5.63 3.87 -1.31
C ALA A 41 5.19 3.62 0.14
N LEU A 42 6.01 2.92 0.92
CA LEU A 42 5.78 2.71 2.36
C LEU A 42 5.69 4.05 3.11
N ALA A 43 6.68 4.92 2.95
CA ALA A 43 6.71 6.23 3.60
C ALA A 43 5.46 7.07 3.26
N THR A 44 5.00 7.04 2.00
CA THR A 44 3.80 7.75 1.56
C THR A 44 2.53 7.21 2.23
N ALA A 45 2.38 5.89 2.33
CA ALA A 45 1.23 5.28 3.00
C ALA A 45 1.27 5.54 4.51
N THR A 46 2.44 5.37 5.16
CA THR A 46 2.63 5.65 6.59
C THR A 46 2.37 7.11 6.95
N ALA A 47 2.73 8.06 6.08
CA ALA A 47 2.47 9.48 6.28
C ALA A 47 1.00 9.89 6.07
N THR A 48 0.10 8.94 5.75
CA THR A 48 -1.31 9.22 5.54
C THR A 48 -2.03 9.32 6.89
N ALA A 49 -2.32 10.54 7.33
CA ALA A 49 -2.91 10.85 8.64
C ALA A 49 -4.18 10.03 9.00
N GLU A 50 -4.99 9.63 8.01
CA GLU A 50 -6.19 8.84 8.27
C GLU A 50 -5.91 7.40 8.71
N PHE A 51 -4.75 6.82 8.37
CA PHE A 51 -4.42 5.43 8.67
C PHE A 51 -3.37 5.35 9.77
N THR A 52 -3.76 4.81 10.92
CA THR A 52 -2.89 4.65 12.09
C THR A 52 -2.39 3.21 12.28
N GLY A 53 -2.82 2.28 11.43
CA GLY A 53 -2.37 0.89 11.44
C GLY A 53 -0.96 0.71 10.88
N SER A 54 -0.41 -0.50 11.03
CA SER A 54 0.91 -0.82 10.48
C SER A 54 0.86 -0.90 8.95
N VAL A 55 1.91 -0.38 8.29
CA VAL A 55 2.05 -0.43 6.82
C VAL A 55 3.29 -1.22 6.45
N ASP A 56 3.16 -2.12 5.47
CA ASP A 56 4.23 -2.91 4.91
C ASP A 56 4.15 -2.97 3.38
N VAL A 57 5.23 -3.41 2.73
CA VAL A 57 5.26 -3.72 1.29
C VAL A 57 5.45 -5.22 1.09
N ALA A 58 4.64 -5.82 0.23
CA ALA A 58 4.76 -7.22 -0.13
C ALA A 58 6.11 -7.50 -0.81
N GLY A 59 6.70 -8.63 -0.45
CA GLY A 59 7.91 -9.18 -1.09
C GLY A 59 7.71 -10.67 -1.35
N ALA A 60 8.46 -11.24 -2.28
CA ALA A 60 8.40 -12.67 -2.56
C ALA A 60 8.72 -13.49 -1.30
N GLY A 61 7.87 -14.47 -0.98
CA GLY A 61 8.03 -15.32 0.20
C GLY A 61 7.75 -14.63 1.54
N ARG A 62 7.26 -13.38 1.55
CA ARG A 62 6.96 -12.66 2.79
C ARG A 62 5.74 -13.25 3.48
N THR A 63 5.90 -13.60 4.75
CA THR A 63 4.82 -14.00 5.67
C THR A 63 4.57 -12.89 6.71
N LEU A 64 3.33 -12.80 7.18
CA LEU A 64 2.91 -11.82 8.19
C LEU A 64 2.02 -12.52 9.20
N ASP A 65 2.36 -12.39 10.48
CA ASP A 65 1.45 -12.77 11.55
C ASP A 65 0.41 -11.66 11.76
N LEU A 66 -0.83 -12.08 11.90
CA LEU A 66 -1.98 -11.23 12.23
C LEU A 66 -2.40 -11.61 13.65
N ALA A 67 -2.27 -10.66 14.58
CA ALA A 67 -2.69 -10.83 15.97
C ALA A 67 -4.22 -10.95 16.07
#